data_AF-A0A8J7THF6-F1
#
_entry.id   AF-A0A8J7THF6-F1
#
_cell.length_a   1.000
_cell.length_b   1.000
_cell.length_c   1.000
_cell.angle_alpha   90.00
_cell.angle_beta   90.00
_cell.angle_gamma   90.00
#
_symmetry.space_group_name_H-M   'P 1'
#
loop_
_entity.id
_entity.type
_entity.pdbx_description
1 polymer ?
#
loop_
_entity_poly.entity_id
_entity_poly.type
_entity_poly.pdbx_seq_one_letter_code
_entity_poly.pdbx_strand_id
1 'polypeptide(L)'
;MAAQKRSLMQSGQQQSWTDDLPICRLCGVGTAANCVYSADGKGTQTHPNEDGHLRFRGEDSCFLYGVFNGYDGVRVANFVSQRLTAELLLGQLNSSHSDSDVRRVLAQAFDVVEKSYFESIDDALAEKVNLQSQLPEGLQFHQGQKISERLGLLEQEVSGGTTAVVALILNNKLYIANVGA
;
A
#
# COMPACT_ATOMS: atom_id res chain seq x y z
N MET A 1 -29.60 18.68 22.95
CA MET A 1 -28.68 17.62 23.41
C MET A 1 -27.63 17.42 22.33
N ALA A 2 -26.36 17.63 22.64
CA ALA A 2 -25.26 17.57 21.68
C ALA A 2 -24.92 16.10 21.36
N ALA A 3 -24.96 15.74 20.08
CA ALA A 3 -24.54 14.43 19.61
C ALA A 3 -23.01 14.34 19.68
N GLN A 4 -22.53 13.44 20.54
CA GLN A 4 -21.13 13.18 20.81
C GLN A 4 -20.48 12.56 19.55
N LYS A 5 -19.58 13.30 18.89
CA LYS A 5 -18.70 12.75 17.85
C LYS A 5 -17.88 11.61 18.47
N ARG A 6 -18.19 10.37 18.11
CA ARG A 6 -17.35 9.21 18.47
C ARG A 6 -16.02 9.35 17.73
N SER A 7 -14.96 9.53 18.50
CA SER A 7 -13.59 9.35 18.04
C SER A 7 -13.40 7.90 17.61
N LEU A 8 -13.31 7.66 16.29
CA LEU A 8 -12.84 6.40 15.72
C LEU A 8 -11.31 6.43 15.68
N MET A 9 -10.69 6.29 16.83
CA MET A 9 -9.33 5.74 16.92
C MET A 9 -9.46 4.32 17.46
N GLN A 10 -9.88 3.41 16.60
CA GLN A 10 -9.69 1.98 16.77
C GLN A 10 -8.77 1.53 15.64
N SER A 11 -7.63 0.98 16.02
CA SER A 11 -6.71 0.20 15.18
C SER A 11 -7.39 -1.10 14.72
N GLY A 12 -8.50 -0.99 14.01
CA GLY A 12 -9.12 -2.07 13.28
C GLY A 12 -8.52 -2.08 11.88
N GLN A 13 -7.98 -3.23 11.46
CA GLN A 13 -7.88 -3.53 10.03
C GLN A 13 -9.24 -3.17 9.42
N GLN A 14 -9.30 -2.10 8.63
CA GLN A 14 -10.47 -1.88 7.79
C GLN A 14 -10.63 -3.15 6.98
N GLN A 15 -11.81 -3.79 7.10
CA GLN A 15 -12.15 -4.95 6.32
C GLN A 15 -11.92 -4.59 4.85
N SER A 16 -10.95 -5.25 4.21
CA SER A 16 -10.56 -4.89 2.86
C SER A 16 -11.61 -5.47 1.93
N TRP A 17 -12.11 -4.69 0.98
CA TRP A 17 -13.03 -5.19 -0.03
C TRP A 17 -12.40 -6.33 -0.87
N THR A 18 -11.07 -6.40 -0.91
CA THR A 18 -10.34 -7.49 -1.58
C THR A 18 -10.48 -8.84 -0.86
N ASP A 19 -10.91 -8.86 0.40
CA ASP A 19 -11.07 -10.10 1.18
C ASP A 19 -12.21 -10.97 0.63
N ASP A 20 -13.16 -10.37 -0.09
CA ASP A 20 -14.27 -11.06 -0.74
C ASP A 20 -13.90 -11.65 -2.12
N LEU A 21 -12.72 -11.32 -2.66
CA LEU A 21 -12.30 -11.81 -3.97
C LEU A 21 -11.83 -13.28 -3.90
N PRO A 22 -12.17 -14.09 -4.92
CA PRO A 22 -11.75 -15.48 -4.94
C PRO A 22 -10.23 -15.61 -5.06
N ILE A 23 -9.63 -16.34 -4.12
CA ILE A 23 -8.19 -16.63 -4.11
C ILE A 23 -7.86 -17.74 -5.11
N CYS A 24 -6.74 -17.60 -5.82
CA CYS A 24 -6.25 -18.65 -6.71
C CYS A 24 -5.73 -19.86 -5.91
N ARG A 25 -6.22 -21.06 -6.24
CA ARG A 25 -5.82 -22.33 -5.59
C ARG A 25 -4.62 -23.02 -6.24
N LEU A 26 -4.09 -22.46 -7.34
CA LEU A 26 -2.98 -23.02 -8.12
C LEU A 26 -1.63 -22.40 -7.75
N CYS A 27 -1.55 -21.68 -6.62
CA CYS A 27 -0.35 -20.99 -6.17
C CYS A 27 -0.20 -21.09 -4.64
N GLY A 28 1.02 -20.87 -4.16
CA GLY A 28 1.35 -20.75 -2.74
C GLY A 28 2.20 -19.52 -2.48
N VAL A 29 2.18 -19.02 -1.24
CA VAL A 29 3.02 -17.89 -0.80
C VAL A 29 3.68 -18.27 0.53
N GLY A 30 4.99 -18.03 0.62
CA GLY A 30 5.75 -18.07 1.87
C GLY A 30 6.37 -16.69 2.14
N THR A 31 6.40 -16.28 3.39
CA THR A 31 6.97 -15.00 3.82
C THR A 31 7.88 -15.20 5.02
N ALA A 32 8.87 -14.32 5.16
CA ALA A 32 9.72 -14.21 6.34
C ALA A 32 10.00 -12.73 6.59
N ALA A 33 9.99 -12.31 7.86
CA ALA A 33 10.26 -10.91 8.20
C ALA A 33 11.76 -10.60 8.16
N ASN A 34 12.08 -9.30 8.17
CA ASN A 34 13.46 -8.83 8.34
C ASN A 34 14.08 -9.38 9.63
N CYS A 35 15.41 -9.55 9.59
CA CYS A 35 16.18 -10.12 10.68
C CYS A 35 17.57 -9.49 10.71
N VAL A 36 18.00 -9.07 11.90
CA VAL A 36 19.38 -8.69 12.19
C VAL A 36 19.93 -9.66 13.21
N TYR A 37 21.12 -10.19 12.93
CA TYR A 37 21.80 -11.14 13.80
C TYR A 37 22.66 -10.40 14.82
N SER A 38 22.49 -10.72 16.10
CA SER A 38 23.38 -10.28 17.17
C SER A 38 24.68 -11.09 17.18
N ALA A 39 25.69 -10.61 17.92
CA ALA A 39 27.00 -11.26 18.03
C ALA A 39 26.94 -12.68 18.62
N ASP A 40 25.87 -13.03 19.36
CA ASP A 40 25.60 -14.38 19.87
C ASP A 40 24.93 -15.30 18.82
N GLY A 41 24.72 -14.83 17.59
CA GLY A 41 24.15 -15.58 16.47
C GLY A 41 22.63 -15.65 16.46
N LYS A 42 21.93 -14.99 17.40
CA LYS A 42 20.46 -14.96 17.41
C LYS A 42 19.92 -13.89 16.48
N GLY A 43 18.84 -14.22 15.77
CA GLY A 43 18.15 -13.29 14.90
C GLY A 43 17.02 -12.57 15.62
N THR A 44 16.94 -11.25 15.45
CA THR A 44 15.81 -10.44 15.92
C THR A 44 15.27 -9.58 14.79
N GLN A 45 13.95 -9.43 14.73
CA GLN A 45 13.28 -8.49 13.84
C GLN A 45 13.55 -7.05 14.29
N THR A 46 13.83 -6.16 13.35
CA THR A 46 14.14 -4.75 13.63
C THR A 46 12.97 -3.81 13.38
N HIS A 47 12.10 -4.13 12.43
CA HIS A 47 10.88 -3.38 12.13
C HIS A 47 9.75 -4.32 11.70
N PRO A 48 8.47 -3.89 11.71
CA PRO A 48 7.37 -4.69 11.16
C PRO A 48 7.63 -5.16 9.72
N ASN A 49 7.01 -6.27 9.31
CA ASN A 49 7.12 -6.71 7.92
C ASN A 49 6.38 -5.73 6.99
N GLU A 50 7.08 -5.25 5.97
CA GLU A 50 6.56 -4.24 5.03
C GLU A 50 6.18 -4.84 3.67
N ASP A 51 6.52 -6.12 3.45
CA ASP A 51 6.16 -6.85 2.25
C ASP A 51 4.67 -7.15 2.17
N GLY A 52 4.12 -7.04 0.95
CA GLY A 52 2.76 -7.39 0.60
C GLY A 52 2.70 -8.44 -0.52
N HIS A 53 1.56 -9.11 -0.65
CA HIS A 53 1.31 -10.00 -1.78
C HIS A 53 -0.18 -10.11 -2.09
N LEU A 54 -0.49 -10.47 -3.34
CA LEU A 54 -1.85 -10.79 -3.77
C LEU A 54 -1.85 -12.02 -4.70
N ARG A 55 -2.96 -12.76 -4.69
CA ARG A 55 -3.13 -13.98 -5.51
C ARG A 55 -4.60 -14.26 -5.80
N PHE A 56 -5.19 -13.44 -6.64
CA PHE A 56 -6.60 -13.50 -6.97
C PHE A 56 -6.86 -14.26 -8.27
N ARG A 57 -8.04 -14.89 -8.33
CA ARG A 57 -8.64 -15.43 -9.54
C ARG A 57 -9.76 -14.49 -9.93
N GLY A 58 -9.63 -13.83 -11.06
CA GLY A 58 -10.71 -13.06 -11.67
C GLY A 58 -11.67 -13.95 -12.46
N GLU A 59 -12.57 -13.29 -13.18
CA GLU A 59 -13.46 -13.92 -14.17
C GLU A 59 -12.68 -14.34 -15.43
N ASP A 60 -13.30 -15.10 -16.34
CA ASP A 60 -12.76 -15.37 -17.69
C ASP A 60 -11.31 -15.90 -17.76
N SER A 61 -10.92 -16.80 -16.84
CA SER A 61 -9.54 -17.32 -16.77
C SER A 61 -8.48 -16.22 -16.59
N CYS A 62 -8.85 -15.13 -15.93
CA CYS A 62 -7.96 -14.08 -15.47
C CYS A 62 -7.39 -14.43 -14.09
N PHE A 63 -6.08 -14.34 -13.92
CA PHE A 63 -5.40 -14.53 -12.64
C PHE A 63 -4.42 -13.39 -12.40
N LEU A 64 -4.46 -12.84 -11.19
CA LEU A 64 -3.63 -11.71 -10.80
C LEU A 64 -2.78 -12.11 -9.59
N TYR A 65 -1.47 -11.98 -9.75
CA TYR A 65 -0.48 -12.24 -8.72
C TYR A 65 0.39 -11.00 -8.54
N GLY A 66 0.80 -10.72 -7.32
CA GLY A 66 1.67 -9.59 -7.04
C GLY A 66 2.50 -9.83 -5.80
N VAL A 67 3.73 -9.32 -5.84
CA VAL A 67 4.64 -9.21 -4.70
C VAL A 67 5.07 -7.76 -4.61
N PHE A 68 4.96 -7.21 -3.40
CA PHE A 68 5.25 -5.82 -3.09
C PHE A 68 6.32 -5.80 -2.00
N ASN A 69 7.38 -5.04 -2.21
CA ASN A 69 8.40 -4.79 -1.19
C ASN A 69 8.22 -3.35 -0.71
N GLY A 70 7.70 -3.20 0.52
CA GLY A 70 7.47 -1.90 1.14
C GLY A 70 8.71 -1.40 1.88
N TYR A 71 8.83 -0.10 2.04
CA TYR A 71 9.85 0.52 2.89
C TYR A 71 9.29 1.79 3.54
N ASP A 72 9.87 2.20 4.67
CA ASP A 72 9.42 3.32 5.50
C ASP A 72 7.93 3.21 5.90
N GLY A 73 7.49 1.98 6.21
CA GLY A 73 6.14 1.63 6.60
C GLY A 73 5.37 0.81 5.57
N VAL A 74 4.42 0.00 6.05
CA VAL A 74 3.62 -0.93 5.23
C VAL A 74 2.48 -0.25 4.45
N ARG A 75 2.20 1.03 4.74
CA ARG A 75 1.00 1.74 4.25
C ARG A 75 0.92 1.74 2.72
N VAL A 76 2.03 2.01 2.03
CA VAL A 76 2.04 2.13 0.56
C VAL A 76 1.88 0.77 -0.11
N ALA A 77 2.57 -0.27 0.37
CA ALA A 77 2.40 -1.63 -0.13
C ALA A 77 0.95 -2.12 -0.01
N ASN A 78 0.30 -1.82 1.14
CA ASN A 78 -1.12 -2.14 1.34
C ASN A 78 -2.03 -1.34 0.41
N PHE A 79 -1.80 -0.03 0.27
CA PHE A 79 -2.58 0.81 -0.64
C PHE A 79 -2.49 0.32 -2.09
N VAL A 80 -1.28 0.09 -2.58
CA VAL A 80 -1.03 -0.38 -3.95
C VAL A 80 -1.67 -1.74 -4.18
N SER A 81 -1.51 -2.69 -3.27
CA SER A 81 -2.10 -4.03 -3.43
C SER A 81 -3.63 -3.99 -3.55
N GLN A 82 -4.31 -3.18 -2.74
CA GLN A 82 -5.77 -3.03 -2.81
C GLN A 82 -6.19 -2.26 -4.07
N ARG A 83 -5.59 -1.09 -4.30
CA ARG A 83 -6.00 -0.20 -5.40
C ARG A 83 -5.72 -0.83 -6.76
N LEU A 84 -4.57 -1.48 -6.93
CA LEU A 84 -4.22 -2.16 -8.18
C LEU A 84 -5.15 -3.34 -8.46
N THR A 85 -5.62 -4.04 -7.42
CA THR A 85 -6.63 -5.09 -7.57
C THR A 85 -7.95 -4.53 -8.11
N ALA A 86 -8.40 -3.37 -7.62
CA ALA A 86 -9.61 -2.70 -8.10
C ALA A 86 -9.50 -2.28 -9.58
N GLU A 87 -8.35 -1.73 -9.97
CA GLU A 87 -8.12 -1.23 -11.33
C GLU A 87 -7.94 -2.35 -12.37
N LEU A 88 -7.75 -3.60 -11.94
CA LEU A 88 -7.54 -4.75 -12.85
C LEU A 88 -8.69 -5.76 -12.86
N LEU A 89 -9.32 -6.02 -11.71
CA LEU A 89 -10.29 -7.12 -11.57
C LEU A 89 -11.77 -6.68 -11.56
N LEU A 90 -12.06 -5.38 -11.57
CA LEU A 90 -13.44 -4.85 -11.54
C LEU A 90 -13.94 -4.45 -12.93
N GLY A 91 -13.68 -5.30 -13.93
CA GLY A 91 -14.20 -5.16 -15.30
C GLY A 91 -13.26 -4.48 -16.31
N GLN A 92 -12.05 -4.11 -15.91
CA GLN A 92 -11.07 -3.48 -16.80
C GLN A 92 -10.36 -4.47 -17.74
N LEU A 93 -10.39 -5.76 -17.43
CA LEU A 93 -9.83 -6.83 -18.25
C LEU A 93 -10.94 -7.75 -18.77
N ASN A 94 -10.84 -8.14 -20.04
CA ASN A 94 -11.74 -9.10 -20.67
C ASN A 94 -10.95 -10.09 -21.53
N SER A 95 -11.58 -11.21 -21.86
CA SER A 95 -10.99 -12.26 -22.69
C SER A 95 -10.81 -11.88 -24.17
N SER A 96 -11.36 -10.76 -24.64
CA SER A 96 -11.18 -10.31 -26.03
C SER A 96 -10.03 -9.32 -26.21
N HIS A 97 -9.37 -8.90 -25.12
CA HIS A 97 -8.27 -7.94 -25.18
C HIS A 97 -7.06 -8.47 -25.94
N SER A 98 -6.52 -7.60 -26.79
CA SER A 98 -5.23 -7.82 -27.44
C SER A 98 -4.07 -7.55 -26.48
N ASP A 99 -2.87 -8.00 -26.84
CA ASP A 99 -1.66 -7.77 -26.06
C ASP A 99 -1.39 -6.26 -25.85
N SER A 100 -1.77 -5.41 -26.83
CA SER A 100 -1.70 -3.95 -26.71
C SER A 100 -2.72 -3.38 -25.73
N ASP A 101 -3.93 -3.95 -25.68
CA ASP A 101 -4.95 -3.51 -24.73
C ASP A 101 -4.55 -3.88 -23.30
N VAL A 102 -4.05 -5.10 -23.08
CA VAL A 102 -3.56 -5.54 -21.77
C VAL A 102 -2.41 -4.65 -21.29
N ARG A 103 -1.45 -4.33 -22.16
CA ARG A 103 -0.36 -3.40 -21.84
C ARG A 103 -0.90 -2.02 -21.43
N ARG A 104 -1.88 -1.49 -22.17
CA ARG A 104 -2.49 -0.19 -21.88
C ARG A 104 -3.21 -0.20 -20.53
N VAL A 105 -4.01 -1.23 -20.26
CA VAL A 105 -4.74 -1.37 -18.98
C VAL A 105 -3.77 -1.48 -17.81
N LEU A 106 -2.71 -2.29 -17.92
CA LEU A 106 -1.68 -2.38 -16.88
C LEU A 106 -1.02 -1.03 -16.62
N ALA A 107 -0.59 -0.32 -17.66
CA ALA A 107 0.04 1.00 -17.50
C ALA A 107 -0.91 2.03 -16.86
N GLN A 108 -2.17 2.05 -17.27
CA GLN A 108 -3.20 2.93 -16.70
C GLN A 108 -3.48 2.60 -15.24
N ALA A 109 -3.52 1.32 -14.87
CA ALA A 109 -3.75 0.91 -13.49
C ALA A 109 -2.65 1.44 -12.56
N PHE A 110 -1.38 1.34 -12.95
CA PHE A 110 -0.27 1.91 -12.17
C PHE A 110 -0.34 3.45 -12.07
N ASP A 111 -0.63 4.14 -13.18
CA ASP A 111 -0.78 5.60 -13.20
C ASP A 111 -1.90 6.09 -12.28
N VAL A 112 -3.06 5.40 -12.28
CA VAL A 112 -4.19 5.72 -11.39
C VAL A 112 -3.84 5.43 -9.93
N VAL A 113 -3.18 4.30 -9.64
CA VAL A 113 -2.75 3.95 -8.28
C VAL A 113 -1.80 5.00 -7.73
N GLU A 114 -0.80 5.42 -8.50
CA GLU A 114 0.17 6.44 -8.08
C GLU A 114 -0.51 7.78 -7.79
N LYS A 115 -1.34 8.28 -8.72
CA LYS A 115 -2.07 9.55 -8.54
C LYS A 115 -2.98 9.53 -7.33
N SER A 116 -3.78 8.46 -7.19
CA SER A 116 -4.70 8.33 -6.05
C SER A 116 -3.98 8.19 -4.71
N TYR A 117 -2.76 7.64 -4.69
CA TYR A 117 -1.96 7.61 -3.47
C TYR A 117 -1.52 9.02 -3.07
N PHE A 118 -0.99 9.82 -3.99
CA PHE A 118 -0.58 11.20 -3.69
C PHE A 118 -1.79 12.06 -3.25
N GLU A 119 -2.92 11.94 -3.95
CA GLU A 119 -4.17 12.60 -3.53
C GLU A 119 -4.59 12.18 -2.11
N SER A 120 -4.34 10.93 -1.69
CA SER A 120 -4.69 10.44 -0.36
C SER A 120 -3.85 11.05 0.79
N ILE A 121 -2.71 11.68 0.49
CA ILE A 121 -1.81 12.26 1.49
C ILE A 121 -1.71 13.79 1.40
N ASP A 122 -2.36 14.43 0.43
CA ASP A 122 -2.29 15.89 0.22
C ASP A 122 -2.67 16.69 1.48
N ASP A 123 -3.77 16.33 2.15
CA ASP A 123 -4.22 17.01 3.36
C ASP A 123 -3.20 16.87 4.51
N ALA A 124 -2.61 15.67 4.66
CA ALA A 124 -1.60 15.41 5.68
C ALA A 124 -0.30 16.18 5.41
N LEU A 125 0.09 16.30 4.14
CA LEU A 125 1.23 17.12 3.71
C LEU A 125 0.98 18.60 3.99
N ALA A 126 -0.20 19.11 3.67
CA ALA A 126 -0.59 20.49 3.94
C ALA A 126 -0.57 20.80 5.45
N GLU A 127 -1.11 19.90 6.28
CA GLU A 127 -1.07 20.03 7.74
C GLU A 127 0.36 20.02 8.27
N LYS A 128 1.21 19.11 7.77
CA LYS A 128 2.62 19.01 8.16
C LYS A 128 3.37 20.32 7.90
N VAL A 129 3.23 20.89 6.70
CA VAL A 129 3.86 22.17 6.33
C VAL A 129 3.36 23.32 7.21
N ASN A 130 2.06 23.38 7.47
CA ASN A 130 1.48 24.38 8.36
C ASN A 130 2.05 24.30 9.79
N LEU A 131 2.13 23.09 10.36
CA LEU A 131 2.69 22.87 11.70
C LEU A 131 4.20 23.16 11.76
N GLN A 132 4.95 22.85 10.71
CA GLN A 132 6.37 23.19 10.60
C GLN A 132 6.60 24.70 10.61
N SER A 133 5.72 25.48 9.96
CA SER A 133 5.80 26.94 9.97
C SER A 133 5.54 27.59 11.34
N GLN A 134 4.86 26.87 12.23
CA GLN A 134 4.49 27.30 13.57
C GLN A 134 5.55 26.97 14.64
N LEU A 135 6.73 26.46 14.25
CA LEU A 135 7.86 26.20 15.13
C LEU A 135 8.85 27.39 15.12
N PRO A 136 8.75 28.36 16.06
CA PRO A 136 9.83 29.29 16.38
C PRO A 136 11.08 28.56 16.89
N GLU A 137 12.26 29.14 16.65
CA GLU A 137 13.57 28.71 17.19
C GLU A 137 13.69 28.79 18.74
N GLY A 138 12.60 28.84 19.51
CA GLY A 138 12.66 29.04 20.96
C GLY A 138 11.35 28.83 21.75
N LEU A 139 10.50 27.87 21.37
CA LEU A 139 9.22 27.64 22.06
C LEU A 139 9.33 27.01 23.47
N GLN A 140 8.37 27.40 24.33
CA GLN A 140 8.10 26.78 25.64
C GLN A 140 7.81 25.28 25.50
N PHE A 141 8.49 24.49 26.33
CA PHE A 141 8.63 23.02 26.27
C PHE A 141 7.31 22.25 25.99
N HIS A 142 6.18 22.67 26.57
CA HIS A 142 4.91 21.94 26.46
C HIS A 142 4.14 22.15 25.14
N GLN A 143 4.18 23.34 24.53
CA GLN A 143 3.50 23.56 23.24
C GLN A 143 4.31 22.93 22.09
N GLY A 144 5.64 22.98 22.17
CA GLY A 144 6.52 22.30 21.22
C GLY A 144 6.34 20.77 21.23
N GLN A 145 6.08 20.17 22.41
CA GLN A 145 5.83 18.73 22.52
C GLN A 145 4.61 18.27 21.71
N LYS A 146 3.46 18.95 21.84
CA LYS A 146 2.25 18.57 21.09
C LYS A 146 2.39 18.72 19.58
N ILE A 147 3.06 19.79 19.14
CA ILE A 147 3.34 20.02 17.71
C ILE A 147 4.28 18.92 17.19
N SER A 148 5.32 18.58 17.95
CA SER A 148 6.25 17.51 17.61
C SER A 148 5.58 16.14 17.54
N GLU A 149 4.70 15.81 18.50
CA GLU A 149 3.92 14.57 18.48
C GLU A 149 3.04 14.47 17.23
N ARG A 150 2.32 15.55 16.89
CA ARG A 150 1.47 15.58 15.68
C ARG A 150 2.30 15.48 14.40
N LEU A 151 3.45 16.17 14.34
CA LEU A 151 4.38 16.05 13.22
C LEU A 151 4.92 14.62 13.07
N GLY A 152 5.21 13.91 14.16
CA GLY A 152 5.63 12.51 14.11
C GLY A 152 4.55 11.60 13.53
N LEU A 153 3.27 11.82 13.87
CA LEU A 153 2.16 11.07 13.28
C LEU A 153 1.98 11.38 11.80
N LEU A 154 2.07 12.65 11.40
CA LEU A 154 1.98 13.06 10.00
C LEU A 154 3.15 12.50 9.19
N GLU A 155 4.36 12.45 9.76
CA GLU A 155 5.52 11.82 9.13
C GLU A 155 5.25 10.35 8.84
N GLN A 156 4.73 9.60 9.81
CA GLN A 156 4.35 8.19 9.61
C GLN A 156 3.23 8.01 8.57
N GLU A 157 2.33 8.99 8.45
CA GLU A 157 1.23 8.94 7.49
C GLU A 157 1.70 9.17 6.05
N VAL A 158 2.59 10.14 5.83
CA VAL A 158 3.07 10.52 4.49
C VAL A 158 4.32 9.77 4.04
N SER A 159 5.04 9.12 4.97
CA SER A 159 6.20 8.31 4.66
C SER A 159 5.82 6.99 4.00
N GLY A 160 6.78 6.46 3.26
CA GLY A 160 6.70 5.12 2.71
C GLY A 160 6.83 5.09 1.21
N GLY A 161 7.20 3.91 0.72
CA GLY A 161 7.12 3.58 -0.69
C GLY A 161 7.03 2.08 -0.89
N THR A 162 6.87 1.65 -2.13
CA THR A 162 6.88 0.23 -2.46
C THR A 162 7.39 -0.02 -3.86
N THR A 163 8.13 -1.11 -4.05
CA THR A 163 8.35 -1.72 -5.36
C THR A 163 7.31 -2.83 -5.58
N ALA A 164 7.00 -3.11 -6.84
CA ALA A 164 5.96 -4.07 -7.20
C ALA A 164 6.35 -4.89 -8.42
N VAL A 165 6.19 -6.21 -8.33
CA VAL A 165 6.14 -7.10 -9.48
C VAL A 165 4.77 -7.76 -9.55
N VAL A 166 4.11 -7.64 -10.70
CA VAL A 166 2.73 -8.07 -10.90
C VAL A 166 2.68 -8.97 -12.14
N ALA A 167 2.13 -10.16 -11.95
CA ALA A 167 1.90 -11.14 -12.99
C ALA A 167 0.40 -11.27 -13.24
N LEU A 168 0.01 -11.05 -14.49
CA LEU A 168 -1.35 -11.23 -14.98
C LEU A 168 -1.35 -12.41 -15.95
N ILE A 169 -2.19 -13.41 -15.69
CA ILE A 169 -2.49 -14.47 -16.66
C ILE A 169 -3.88 -14.21 -17.21
N LEU A 170 -3.98 -14.05 -18.53
CA LEU A 170 -5.26 -13.85 -19.22
C LEU A 170 -5.26 -14.70 -20.49
N ASN A 171 -6.24 -15.58 -20.66
CA ASN A 171 -6.33 -16.52 -21.77
C ASN A 171 -5.03 -17.31 -22.02
N ASN A 172 -4.46 -17.86 -20.95
CA ASN A 172 -3.20 -18.62 -20.98
C ASN A 172 -1.96 -17.84 -21.46
N LYS A 173 -2.05 -16.51 -21.59
CA LYS A 173 -0.90 -15.63 -21.80
C LYS A 173 -0.48 -15.00 -20.47
N LEU A 174 0.84 -14.98 -20.21
CA LEU A 174 1.44 -14.35 -19.05
C LEU A 174 1.96 -12.96 -19.41
N TYR A 175 1.57 -11.97 -18.63
CA TYR A 175 2.02 -10.59 -18.71
C TYR A 175 2.67 -10.19 -17.39
N ILE A 176 3.78 -9.46 -17.46
CA ILE A 176 4.52 -8.99 -16.30
C ILE A 176 4.62 -7.47 -16.33
N ALA A 177 4.25 -6.83 -15.23
CA ALA A 177 4.50 -5.42 -14.96
C ALA A 177 5.41 -5.31 -13.73
N ASN A 178 6.46 -4.51 -13.82
CA ASN A 178 7.45 -4.35 -12.77
C ASN A 178 7.79 -2.88 -12.56
N VAL A 179 7.85 -2.46 -11.29
CA VAL A 179 8.32 -1.15 -10.84
C VAL A 179 9.29 -1.39 -9.68
N GLY A 180 10.58 -1.18 -9.91
CA GLY A 180 11.62 -1.39 -8.90
C GLY A 180 12.47 -2.65 -9.13
N ALA A 181 13.02 -3.19 -8.03
CA ALA A 181 14.10 -4.18 -8.00
C ALA A 181 13.87 -5.29 -6.97
#